data_AF-A0A8J5I458-F1
#
_entry.id   AF-A0A8J5I458-F1
#
_cell.length_a   1.000
_cell.length_b   1.000
_cell.length_c   1.000
_cell.angle_alpha   90.00
_cell.angle_beta   90.00
_cell.angle_gamma   90.00
#
_symmetry.space_group_name_H-M   'P 1'
#
loop_
_entity.id
_entity.type
_entity.pdbx_description
1 polymer ?
#
loop_
_entity_poly.entity_id
_entity_poly.type
_entity_poly.pdbx_seq_one_letter_code
_entity_poly.pdbx_strand_id
1 'polypeptide(L)'
;MKFTNKVLYYLLFTELSPNQARCNTCLKVYKSGNGYTNQDHHLLKRHPDNKELAAAAFRKGNRFGVTLPDQRTCDVFRWVEWCVMDRMPVSFASVLWFARMPRWSRSLLQRCRNTWTR
;
A
#
# COMPACT_ATOMS: atom_id res chain seq x y z
N MET A 1 -9.04 -15.17 -3.73
CA MET A 1 -8.63 -13.77 -4.03
C MET A 1 -8.43 -13.66 -5.54
N LYS A 2 -9.09 -12.73 -6.24
CA LYS A 2 -8.87 -12.53 -7.69
C LYS A 2 -7.89 -11.38 -7.87
N PHE A 3 -6.73 -11.64 -8.46
CA PHE A 3 -5.77 -10.61 -8.83
C PHE A 3 -6.12 -10.07 -10.21
N THR A 4 -6.26 -8.75 -10.34
CA THR A 4 -6.35 -8.09 -11.65
C THR A 4 -4.95 -7.95 -12.25
N ASN A 5 -4.83 -7.80 -13.56
CA ASN A 5 -3.54 -7.65 -14.25
C ASN A 5 -2.71 -6.47 -13.70
N LYS A 6 -3.38 -5.38 -13.32
CA LYS A 6 -2.76 -4.24 -12.64
C LYS A 6 -2.12 -4.64 -11.30
N VAL A 7 -2.83 -5.45 -10.49
CA VAL A 7 -2.30 -5.91 -9.20
C VAL A 7 -1.17 -6.93 -9.40
N LEU A 8 -1.29 -7.83 -10.38
CA LEU A 8 -0.21 -8.75 -10.74
C LEU A 8 1.06 -8.00 -11.14
N TYR A 9 0.92 -6.93 -11.93
CA TYR A 9 2.03 -6.07 -12.29
C TYR A 9 2.74 -5.48 -11.06
N TYR A 10 2.02 -4.84 -10.15
CA TYR A 10 2.63 -4.25 -8.95
C TYR A 10 3.27 -5.26 -8.00
N LEU A 11 2.75 -6.48 -7.94
CA LEU A 11 3.28 -7.53 -7.06
C LEU A 11 4.51 -8.24 -7.64
N LEU A 12 4.51 -8.48 -8.96
CA LEU A 12 5.50 -9.33 -9.62
C LEU A 12 6.54 -8.56 -10.41
N PHE A 13 6.38 -7.25 -10.59
CA PHE A 13 7.34 -6.41 -11.29
C PHE A 13 7.82 -5.25 -10.42
N THR A 14 9.07 -4.85 -10.65
CA THR A 14 9.66 -3.61 -10.15
C THR A 14 9.87 -2.66 -11.32
N GLU A 15 9.31 -1.47 -11.23
CA GLU A 15 9.55 -0.40 -12.19
C GLU A 15 10.98 0.14 -12.01
N LEU A 16 11.76 0.16 -13.08
CA LEU A 16 13.15 0.64 -13.08
C LEU A 16 13.26 2.05 -13.65
N SER A 17 12.49 2.33 -14.70
CA SER A 17 12.42 3.62 -15.37
C SER A 17 11.05 3.74 -16.04
N PRO A 18 10.64 4.95 -16.49
CA PRO A 18 9.43 5.10 -17.26
C PRO A 18 9.47 4.15 -18.45
N ASN A 19 8.43 3.34 -18.59
CA ASN A 19 8.32 2.32 -19.62
C ASN A 19 9.29 1.12 -19.49
N GLN A 20 9.87 0.88 -18.32
CA GLN A 20 10.76 -0.26 -18.09
C GLN A 20 10.48 -0.95 -16.75
N ALA A 21 10.11 -2.22 -16.84
CA ALA A 21 9.76 -3.04 -15.68
C ALA A 21 10.60 -4.31 -15.65
N ARG A 22 11.07 -4.69 -14.47
CA ARG A 22 11.79 -5.94 -14.23
C ARG A 22 10.88 -6.94 -13.56
N CYS A 23 10.81 -8.16 -14.08
CA CYS A 23 10.13 -9.26 -13.40
C CYS A 23 10.93 -9.66 -12.14
N ASN A 24 10.26 -9.76 -10.99
CA ASN A 24 10.91 -10.13 -9.72
C ASN A 24 11.23 -11.62 -9.62
N THR A 25 10.56 -12.46 -10.41
CA THR A 25 10.78 -13.91 -10.40
C THR A 25 11.96 -14.30 -11.29
N CYS A 26 12.04 -13.78 -12.51
CA CYS A 26 13.07 -14.16 -13.48
C CYS A 26 14.12 -13.08 -13.76
N LEU A 27 14.02 -11.92 -13.09
CA LEU A 27 14.93 -10.77 -13.20
C LEU A 27 15.05 -10.17 -14.61
N LYS A 28 14.22 -10.62 -15.56
CA LYS A 28 14.23 -10.13 -16.93
C LYS A 28 13.52 -8.78 -17.03
N VAL A 29 14.14 -7.87 -17.77
CA VAL A 29 13.65 -6.51 -17.96
C VAL A 29 12.84 -6.42 -19.25
N TYR A 30 11.69 -5.78 -19.17
CA TYR A 30 10.73 -5.60 -20.26
C TYR A 30 10.44 -4.12 -20.45
N LYS A 31 10.29 -3.71 -21.71
CA LYS A 31 9.81 -2.38 -22.06
C LYS A 31 8.29 -2.37 -22.06
N SER A 32 7.67 -1.47 -21.29
CA SER A 32 6.23 -1.23 -21.33
C SER A 32 5.93 -0.12 -22.33
N GLY A 33 5.86 -0.47 -23.61
CA GLY A 33 5.56 0.50 -24.67
C GLY A 33 4.09 0.93 -24.70
N ASN A 34 3.17 0.06 -24.27
CA ASN A 34 1.72 0.30 -24.20
C ASN A 34 1.10 -0.61 -23.13
N GLY A 35 0.90 -0.10 -21.91
CA GLY A 35 0.25 -0.84 -20.82
C GLY A 35 1.01 -2.08 -20.34
N TYR A 36 0.27 -3.09 -19.87
CA TYR A 36 0.79 -4.28 -19.19
C TYR A 36 0.81 -5.55 -20.03
N THR A 37 0.47 -5.47 -21.32
CA THR A 37 0.20 -6.63 -22.19
C THR A 37 1.44 -7.51 -22.39
N ASN A 38 2.62 -6.89 -22.51
CA ASN A 38 3.89 -7.61 -22.67
C ASN A 38 4.26 -8.37 -21.39
N GLN A 39 3.98 -7.77 -20.23
CA GLN A 39 4.22 -8.34 -18.91
C GLN A 39 3.25 -9.49 -18.63
N ASP A 40 1.97 -9.32 -18.95
CA ASP A 40 0.96 -10.39 -18.83
C ASP A 40 1.31 -11.58 -19.73
N HIS A 41 1.65 -11.32 -21.00
CA HIS A 41 2.06 -12.39 -21.91
C HIS A 41 3.31 -13.12 -21.40
N HIS A 42 4.28 -12.37 -20.86
CA HIS A 42 5.45 -12.95 -20.21
C HIS A 42 5.05 -13.84 -19.03
N LEU A 43 4.18 -13.38 -18.13
CA LEU A 43 3.73 -14.16 -16.98
C LEU A 43 3.03 -15.43 -17.45
N LEU A 44 2.08 -15.37 -18.38
CA LEU A 44 1.36 -16.55 -18.85
C LEU A 44 2.27 -17.60 -19.50
N LYS A 45 3.31 -17.17 -20.23
CA LYS A 45 4.22 -18.07 -20.95
C LYS A 45 5.32 -18.67 -20.06
N ARG A 46 5.85 -17.90 -19.12
CA ARG A 46 7.03 -18.27 -18.33
C ARG A 46 6.72 -18.64 -16.88
N HIS A 47 5.58 -18.20 -16.37
CA HIS A 47 5.13 -18.34 -14.98
C HIS A 47 3.64 -18.74 -14.98
N PRO A 48 3.30 -19.97 -15.40
CA PRO A 48 1.91 -20.44 -15.40
C PRO A 48 1.29 -20.42 -14.00
N ASP A 49 2.13 -20.46 -12.96
CA ASP A 49 1.86 -20.32 -11.53
C ASP A 49 1.82 -18.85 -11.05
N ASN A 50 1.69 -17.87 -11.96
CA ASN A 50 1.72 -16.44 -11.63
C ASN A 50 0.76 -16.01 -10.50
N LYS A 51 -0.41 -16.65 -10.36
CA LYS A 51 -1.37 -16.36 -9.30
C LYS A 51 -0.85 -16.78 -7.92
N GLU A 52 -0.15 -17.90 -7.85
CA GLU A 52 0.46 -18.37 -6.60
C GLU A 52 1.67 -17.51 -6.23
N LEU A 53 2.49 -17.16 -7.21
CA LEU A 53 3.60 -16.20 -7.03
C LEU A 53 3.09 -14.85 -6.53
N ALA A 54 1.99 -14.34 -7.09
CA ALA A 54 1.37 -13.11 -6.64
C ALA A 54 0.81 -13.23 -5.22
N ALA A 55 0.17 -14.35 -4.90
CA ALA A 55 -0.30 -14.61 -3.54
C ALA A 55 0.85 -14.70 -2.53
N ALA A 56 1.97 -15.35 -2.91
CA ALA A 56 3.16 -15.44 -2.07
C ALA A 56 3.81 -14.07 -1.88
N ALA A 57 3.94 -13.27 -2.95
CA ALA A 57 4.44 -11.90 -2.89
C ALA A 57 3.54 -11.00 -2.02
N PHE A 58 2.22 -11.13 -2.18
CA PHE A 58 1.24 -10.42 -1.37
C PHE A 58 1.35 -10.79 0.11
N ARG A 59 1.46 -12.09 0.45
CA ARG A 59 1.68 -12.56 1.83
C ARG A 59 3.02 -12.10 2.38
N LYS A 60 4.07 -12.06 1.56
CA LYS A 60 5.40 -11.57 1.97
C LYS A 60 5.36 -10.07 2.30
N GLY A 61 4.63 -9.27 1.52
CA GLY A 61 4.39 -7.85 1.80
C GLY A 61 3.47 -7.64 3.00
N ASN A 62 2.52 -8.56 3.22
CA ASN A 62 1.60 -8.57 4.33
C ASN A 62 1.95 -9.66 5.35
N ARG A 63 3.13 -9.54 5.99
CA ARG A 63 3.71 -10.54 6.91
C ARG A 63 2.77 -10.97 8.03
N PHE A 64 1.82 -10.12 8.41
CA PHE A 64 0.87 -10.35 9.50
C PHE A 64 -0.47 -10.93 9.04
N GLY A 65 -0.69 -11.11 7.74
CA GLY A 65 -1.94 -11.65 7.19
C GLY A 65 -3.17 -10.78 7.46
N VAL A 66 -2.98 -9.55 7.94
CA VAL A 66 -4.07 -8.62 8.24
C VAL A 66 -4.53 -8.02 6.93
N THR A 67 -5.83 -8.02 6.65
CA THR A 67 -6.36 -7.32 5.48
C THR A 67 -5.96 -5.84 5.60
N LEU A 68 -5.01 -5.41 4.76
CA LEU A 68 -4.67 -3.99 4.69
C LEU A 68 -5.93 -3.25 4.23
N PRO A 69 -6.37 -2.23 4.98
CA PRO A 69 -7.47 -1.40 4.54
C PRO A 69 -7.15 -0.86 3.15
N ASP A 70 -8.10 -0.98 2.22
CA ASP A 70 -7.94 -0.36 0.91
C ASP A 70 -7.81 1.18 1.07
N GLN A 71 -7.35 1.84 0.00
CA GLN A 71 -7.10 3.27 0.03
C GLN A 71 -8.34 4.08 0.42
N ARG A 72 -9.52 3.68 -0.05
CA ARG A 72 -10.79 4.36 0.27
C ARG A 72 -11.11 4.20 1.75
N THR A 73 -10.89 3.02 2.31
CA THR A 73 -11.04 2.80 3.76
C THR A 73 -10.07 3.69 4.54
N CYS A 74 -8.80 3.80 4.12
CA CYS A 74 -7.84 4.72 4.73
C CYS A 74 -8.29 6.20 4.64
N ASP A 75 -8.86 6.62 3.50
CA ASP A 75 -9.37 7.98 3.29
C ASP A 75 -10.56 8.29 4.21
N VAL A 76 -11.48 7.33 4.39
CA VAL A 76 -12.60 7.48 5.34
C VAL A 76 -12.09 7.61 6.77
N PHE A 77 -11.13 6.80 7.19
CA PHE A 77 -10.54 6.92 8.54
C PHE A 77 -9.85 8.28 8.74
N ARG A 78 -9.11 8.76 7.74
CA ARG A 78 -8.51 10.11 7.78
C ARG A 78 -9.55 11.22 7.84
N TRP A 79 -10.66 11.09 7.11
CA TRP A 79 -11.74 12.06 7.15
C TRP A 79 -12.44 12.08 8.52
N VAL A 80 -12.70 10.91 9.09
CA VAL A 80 -13.25 10.78 10.46
C VAL A 80 -12.29 11.40 11.48
N GLU A 81 -11.00 11.10 11.38
CA GLU A 81 -9.96 11.70 12.24
C GLU A 81 -9.95 13.22 12.12
N TRP A 82 -10.02 13.76 10.89
CA TRP A 82 -10.10 15.19 10.65
C TRP A 82 -11.36 15.81 11.27
N CYS A 83 -12.54 15.21 11.07
CA CYS A 83 -13.79 15.70 11.67
C CYS A 83 -13.73 15.70 13.20
N VAL A 84 -13.11 14.68 13.80
CA VAL A 84 -12.93 14.60 15.25
C VAL A 84 -11.97 15.67 15.73
N MET A 85 -10.84 15.91 15.05
CA MET A 85 -9.87 16.94 15.45
C MET A 85 -10.38 18.37 15.21
N ASP A 86 -11.14 18.60 14.15
CA ASP A 86 -11.68 19.92 13.77
C ASP A 86 -12.89 20.32 14.65
N ARG A 87 -13.76 19.37 15.00
CA ARG A 87 -14.99 19.65 15.76
C ARG A 87 -14.91 19.35 17.25
N MET A 88 -13.79 18.84 17.76
CA MET A 88 -13.66 18.59 19.19
C MET A 88 -13.30 19.88 19.93
N PRO A 89 -14.14 20.35 20.86
CA PRO A 89 -13.78 21.48 21.70
C PRO A 89 -12.55 21.13 22.54
N VAL A 90 -11.57 22.03 22.55
CA VAL A 90 -10.24 21.88 23.19
C VAL A 90 -10.32 21.48 24.67
N SER A 91 -11.46 21.74 25.33
CA SER A 91 -11.74 21.36 26.71
C SER A 91 -11.87 19.85 26.95
N PHE A 92 -12.23 19.06 25.93
CA PHE A 92 -12.36 17.59 26.02
C PHE A 92 -11.04 16.84 25.78
N ALA A 93 -10.00 17.54 25.29
CA ALA A 93 -8.69 16.97 24.95
C ALA A 93 -7.79 16.72 26.18
N SER A 94 -8.28 16.95 27.40
CA SER A 94 -7.48 16.85 28.61
C SER A 94 -7.36 15.39 29.10
N VAL A 95 -6.13 14.88 28.94
CA VAL A 95 -5.49 13.79 29.71
C VAL A 95 -5.92 12.35 29.39
N LEU A 96 -7.20 12.02 29.22
CA LEU A 96 -7.62 10.61 29.11
C LEU A 96 -7.48 10.00 27.70
N TRP A 97 -7.69 10.78 26.63
CA TRP A 97 -7.62 10.24 25.27
C TRP A 97 -6.19 10.04 24.76
N PHE A 98 -5.25 10.94 25.08
CA PHE A 98 -3.83 10.74 24.75
C PHE A 98 -3.26 9.47 25.41
N ALA A 99 -3.72 9.13 26.61
CA ALA A 99 -3.30 7.93 27.33
C ALA A 99 -3.94 6.64 26.78
N ARG A 100 -5.13 6.74 26.18
CA ARG A 100 -5.92 5.58 25.70
C ARG A 100 -5.82 5.33 24.20
N MET A 101 -5.21 6.25 23.45
CA MET A 101 -4.89 6.03 22.05
C MET A 101 -3.77 4.99 21.87
N PRO A 102 -3.94 4.01 20.98
CA PRO A 102 -2.94 2.97 20.78
C PRO A 102 -1.65 3.55 20.17
N ARG A 103 -0.50 3.07 20.66
CA ARG A 103 0.86 3.63 20.50
C ARG A 103 1.26 4.06 19.08
N TRP A 104 0.65 3.48 18.03
CA TRP A 104 0.89 3.81 16.62
C TRP A 104 0.40 5.21 16.22
N SER A 105 -0.67 5.71 16.86
CA SER A 105 -1.17 7.09 16.69
C SER A 105 -0.18 8.14 17.21
N ARG A 106 0.52 7.84 18.31
CA ARG A 106 1.48 8.75 18.94
C ARG A 106 2.72 8.99 18.07
N SER A 107 3.18 7.97 17.35
CA SER A 107 4.31 8.05 16.42
C SER A 107 3.98 8.83 15.14
N LEU A 108 2.73 8.74 14.66
CA LEU A 108 2.25 9.48 13.50
C LEU A 108 2.04 10.97 13.83
N LEU A 109 1.53 11.29 15.02
CA LEU A 109 1.40 12.66 15.51
C LEU A 109 2.76 13.35 15.70
N GLN A 110 3.79 12.64 16.16
CA GLN A 110 5.16 13.19 16.26
C GLN A 110 5.75 13.52 14.88
N ARG A 111 5.44 12.71 13.85
CA ARG A 111 5.84 13.00 12.46
C ARG A 111 5.12 14.22 11.90
N CYS A 112 3.83 14.37 12.18
CA CYS A 112 3.07 15.57 11.80
C CYS A 112 3.62 16.83 12.48
N ARG A 113 3.97 16.80 13.78
CA ARG A 113 4.51 17.98 14.47
C ARG A 113 5.83 18.49 13.85
N ASN A 114 6.66 17.59 13.33
CA ASN A 114 7.94 17.94 12.70
C ASN A 114 7.80 18.41 11.24
N THR A 115 6.66 18.18 10.59
CA THR A 115 6.38 18.71 9.24
C THR A 115 5.71 20.09 9.26
N TRP A 116 5.25 20.55 10.43
CA TRP A 116 4.56 21.84 10.61
C TRP A 116 5.44 22.93 11.29
N THR A 117 6.77 22.75 11.32
CA THR A 117 7.74 23.78 11.75
C THR A 117 8.76 24.14 10.66
N ARG A 118 8.30 24.20 9.40
CA ARG A 118 8.95 24.95 8.33
C ARG A 118 7.92 25.76 7.56
#